data_AF-A0A3N7GCD7-F1
#
_entry.id   AF-A0A3N7GCD7-F1
#
_cell.length_a   1.000
_cell.length_b   1.000
_cell.length_c   1.000
_cell.angle_alpha   90.00
_cell.angle_beta   90.00
_cell.angle_gamma   90.00
#
_symmetry.space_group_name_H-M   'P 1'
#
loop_
_entity.id
_entity.type
_entity.pdbx_description
1 polymer ?
#
loop_
_entity_poly.entity_id
_entity_poly.type
_entity_poly.pdbx_seq_one_letter_code
_entity_poly.pdbx_strand_id
1 'polypeptide(L)'
;MAGPAERILDRVFLLTTSRRRDPAPVGGEAGGEWSVREAGPRWFALWSGDAARLRRLRVLLLPADWLGLTAEQDLALLQAQLGQGPWPGQSGRALREARLALRRALSRGV
;
A
#
# COMPACT_ATOMS: atom_id res chain seq x y z
N MET A 1 -2.72 -15.15 -18.23
CA MET A 1 -2.40 -13.98 -19.06
C MET A 1 -3.51 -12.96 -18.88
N ALA A 2 -3.19 -11.71 -18.52
CA ALA A 2 -4.20 -10.66 -18.30
C ALA A 2 -4.90 -10.28 -19.62
N GLY A 3 -6.23 -10.26 -19.61
CA GLY A 3 -7.06 -9.89 -20.75
C GLY A 3 -6.94 -8.38 -21.11
N PRO A 4 -7.47 -7.95 -22.27
CA PRO A 4 -7.35 -6.57 -22.73
C PRO A 4 -7.91 -5.53 -21.74
N ALA A 5 -9.04 -5.83 -21.08
CA ALA A 5 -9.62 -4.96 -20.05
C ALA A 5 -8.70 -4.81 -18.82
N GLU A 6 -8.05 -5.90 -18.42
CA GLU A 6 -7.16 -5.91 -17.27
C GLU A 6 -5.88 -5.09 -17.51
N ARG A 7 -5.37 -5.09 -18.75
CA ARG A 7 -4.26 -4.20 -19.16
C ARG A 7 -4.63 -2.73 -19.11
N ILE A 8 -5.88 -2.38 -19.44
CA ILE A 8 -6.36 -1.00 -19.33
C ILE A 8 -6.40 -0.59 -17.86
N LEU A 9 -6.97 -1.43 -17.01
CA LEU A 9 -7.04 -1.17 -15.58
C LEU A 9 -5.63 -1.04 -14.97
N ASP A 10 -4.66 -1.86 -15.39
CA ASP A 10 -3.25 -1.70 -14.97
C ASP A 10 -2.68 -0.34 -15.34
N ARG A 11 -2.97 0.17 -16.55
CA ARG A 11 -2.55 1.52 -16.95
C ARG A 11 -3.22 2.60 -16.12
N VAL A 12 -4.52 2.49 -15.87
CA VAL A 12 -5.24 3.43 -14.99
C VAL A 12 -4.61 3.42 -13.60
N PHE A 13 -4.30 2.24 -13.06
CA PHE A 13 -3.60 2.11 -11.77
C PHE A 13 -2.25 2.85 -11.79
N LEU A 14 -1.42 2.63 -12.81
CA LEU A 14 -0.10 3.28 -12.90
C LEU A 14 -0.19 4.80 -13.09
N LEU A 15 -1.24 5.31 -13.74
CA LEU A 15 -1.48 6.74 -13.93
C LEU A 15 -2.05 7.43 -12.69
N THR A 16 -2.77 6.69 -11.85
CA THR A 16 -3.48 7.23 -10.67
C THR A 16 -2.72 7.03 -9.36
N THR A 17 -1.51 6.47 -9.44
CA THR A 17 -0.60 6.26 -8.33
C THR A 17 0.78 6.80 -8.69
N SER A 18 1.51 7.34 -7.73
CA SER A 18 2.89 7.81 -7.89
C SER A 18 3.87 6.75 -7.36
N ARG A 19 5.08 6.68 -7.93
CA ARG A 19 6.15 5.86 -7.36
C ARG A 19 6.80 6.62 -6.20
N ARG A 20 6.92 5.99 -5.03
CA ARG A 20 7.69 6.57 -3.92
C ARG A 20 9.17 6.51 -4.29
N ARG A 21 9.87 7.65 -4.21
CA ARG A 21 11.29 7.75 -4.61
C ARG A 21 12.22 7.10 -3.61
N ASP A 22 11.83 7.07 -2.34
CA ASP A 22 12.62 6.47 -1.27
C ASP A 22 12.15 5.04 -1.03
N PRO A 23 12.99 4.02 -1.30
CA PRO A 23 12.65 2.66 -0.95
C PRO A 23 12.64 2.57 0.58
N ALA A 24 11.45 2.48 1.16
CA ALA A 24 11.35 2.03 2.55
C ALA A 24 12.19 0.74 2.69
N PRO A 25 13.00 0.58 3.74
CA PRO A 25 13.84 -0.59 3.91
C PRO A 25 12.94 -1.78 4.26
N VAL A 26 12.31 -2.36 3.25
CA VAL A 26 11.57 -3.61 3.39
C VAL A 26 12.61 -4.73 3.34
N GLY A 27 13.37 -4.84 4.43
CA GLY A 27 14.41 -5.84 4.59
C GLY A 27 13.81 -7.23 4.83
N GLY A 28 14.43 -8.24 4.22
CA GLY A 28 14.25 -9.66 4.56
C GLY A 28 13.87 -10.52 3.37
N GLU A 29 14.89 -11.17 2.78
CA GLU A 29 14.92 -12.45 2.04
C GLU A 29 13.82 -12.83 1.02
N ALA A 30 12.84 -11.98 0.76
CA ALA A 30 11.87 -12.17 -0.31
C ALA A 30 12.47 -11.58 -1.60
N GLY A 31 13.30 -12.39 -2.26
CA GLY A 31 13.90 -12.13 -3.56
C GLY A 31 12.89 -11.74 -4.64
N GLY A 32 12.52 -10.46 -4.66
CA GLY A 32 12.20 -9.76 -5.88
C GLY A 32 11.42 -8.46 -5.67
N GLU A 33 11.91 -7.47 -6.37
CA GLU A 33 11.43 -6.13 -6.70
C GLU A 33 9.94 -5.86 -6.41
N TRP A 34 9.57 -5.68 -5.14
CA TRP A 34 8.34 -4.98 -4.80
C TRP A 34 8.58 -3.48 -4.97
N SER A 35 7.70 -2.81 -5.70
CA SER A 35 7.72 -1.36 -5.83
C SER A 35 6.71 -0.71 -4.89
N VAL A 36 7.12 0.38 -4.22
CA VAL A 36 6.20 1.14 -3.38
C VAL A 36 5.56 2.25 -4.21
N ARG A 37 4.23 2.32 -4.18
CA ARG A 37 3.45 3.37 -4.83
C ARG A 37 2.51 4.03 -3.83
N GLU A 38 2.24 5.29 -4.09
CA GLU A 38 1.38 6.12 -3.24
C GLU A 38 0.14 6.55 -4.02
N ALA A 39 -0.96 6.71 -3.31
CA ALA A 39 -2.22 7.14 -3.89
C ALA A 39 -2.92 8.15 -2.99
N GLY A 40 -3.58 9.13 -3.60
CA GLY A 40 -4.52 10.02 -2.91
C GLY A 40 -5.75 9.26 -2.39
N PRO A 41 -6.60 9.87 -1.53
CA PRO A 41 -7.66 9.16 -0.80
C PRO A 41 -8.57 8.32 -1.69
N ARG A 42 -9.07 8.91 -2.78
CA ARG A 42 -9.99 8.26 -3.73
C ARG A 42 -9.36 7.06 -4.43
N TRP A 43 -8.14 7.21 -4.93
CA TRP A 43 -7.44 6.14 -5.65
C TRP A 43 -6.94 5.05 -4.71
N PHE A 44 -6.53 5.42 -3.50
CA PHE A 44 -6.19 4.46 -2.46
C PHE A 44 -7.39 3.59 -2.11
N ALA A 45 -8.57 4.19 -1.89
CA ALA A 45 -9.81 3.47 -1.60
C ALA A 45 -10.15 2.45 -2.71
N LEU A 46 -9.97 2.85 -3.97
CA LEU A 46 -10.24 1.99 -5.13
C LEU A 46 -9.25 0.81 -5.23
N TRP A 47 -7.95 1.08 -5.09
CA TRP A 47 -6.91 0.09 -5.41
C TRP A 47 -6.47 -0.77 -4.22
N SER A 48 -6.63 -0.29 -2.98
CA SER A 48 -6.22 -1.03 -1.78
C SER A 48 -6.97 -2.36 -1.59
N GLY A 49 -8.17 -2.50 -2.17
CA GLY A 49 -8.94 -3.74 -2.16
C GLY A 49 -8.53 -4.76 -3.25
N ASP A 50 -7.80 -4.35 -4.29
CA ASP A 50 -7.42 -5.23 -5.41
C ASP A 50 -6.08 -5.94 -5.14
N ALA A 51 -6.08 -6.83 -4.14
CA ALA A 51 -4.88 -7.54 -3.72
C ALA A 51 -4.28 -8.43 -4.83
N ALA A 52 -5.11 -8.93 -5.75
CA ALA A 52 -4.67 -9.73 -6.89
C ALA A 52 -3.80 -8.91 -7.85
N ARG A 53 -4.24 -7.68 -8.19
CA ARG A 53 -3.45 -6.77 -9.02
C ARG A 53 -2.17 -6.33 -8.33
N LEU A 54 -2.25 -5.92 -7.07
CA LEU A 54 -1.08 -5.47 -6.31
C LEU A 54 0.00 -6.57 -6.26
N ARG A 55 -0.39 -7.83 -6.05
CA ARG A 55 0.53 -8.97 -6.11
C ARG A 55 1.08 -9.22 -7.51
N ARG A 56 0.21 -9.21 -8.53
CA ARG A 56 0.61 -9.44 -9.93
C ARG A 56 1.60 -8.39 -10.43
N LEU A 57 1.41 -7.12 -10.05
CA LEU A 57 2.29 -6.01 -10.39
C LEU A 57 3.48 -5.85 -9.44
N ARG A 58 3.55 -6.66 -8.38
CA ARG A 58 4.53 -6.53 -7.28
C ARG A 58 4.57 -5.10 -6.73
N VAL A 59 3.40 -4.56 -6.39
CA VAL A 59 3.26 -3.21 -5.84
C VAL A 59 2.75 -3.28 -4.40
N LEU A 60 3.42 -2.52 -3.53
CA LEU A 60 2.91 -2.17 -2.20
C LEU A 60 2.29 -0.78 -2.31
N LEU A 61 1.06 -0.64 -1.83
CA LEU A 61 0.30 0.61 -1.95
C LEU A 61 0.26 1.32 -0.60
N LEU A 62 0.68 2.58 -0.58
CA LEU A 62 0.57 3.46 0.58
C LEU A 62 -0.38 4.62 0.32
N PRO A 63 -1.03 5.13 1.37
CA PRO A 63 -1.65 6.44 1.29
C PRO A 63 -0.53 7.48 1.06
N ALA A 64 -0.72 8.38 0.10
CA ALA A 64 0.09 9.60 0.06
C ALA A 64 -0.12 10.42 1.36
N ASP A 65 0.62 11.52 1.53
CA ASP A 65 0.71 12.30 2.78
C ASP A 65 -0.60 12.91 3.33
N TRP A 66 -1.76 12.61 2.74
CA TRP A 66 -3.08 13.07 3.18
C TRP A 66 -3.54 12.48 4.52
N LEU A 67 -2.90 11.43 5.05
CA LEU A 67 -3.17 10.91 6.39
C LEU A 67 -2.24 11.42 7.48
N GLY A 68 -1.09 12.01 7.11
CA GLY A 68 -0.04 12.37 8.07
C GLY A 68 0.49 11.17 8.87
N LEU A 69 0.66 10.00 8.22
CA LEU A 69 1.24 8.83 8.88
C LEU A 69 2.72 9.06 9.19
N THR A 70 3.20 8.45 10.28
CA THR A 70 4.63 8.44 10.58
C THR A 70 5.35 7.39 9.72
N ALA A 71 6.67 7.53 9.56
CA ALA A 71 7.48 6.55 8.83
C ALA A 71 7.36 5.13 9.40
N GLU A 72 7.19 5.02 10.73
CA GLU A 72 6.96 3.73 11.39
C GLU A 72 5.60 3.12 11.00
N GLN A 73 4.55 3.94 10.91
CA GLN A 73 3.22 3.53 10.48
C GLN A 73 3.20 3.12 9.00
N ASP A 74 3.91 3.85 8.14
CA ASP A 74 4.10 3.50 6.73
C ASP A 74 4.80 2.14 6.59
N LEU A 75 5.94 1.96 7.26
CA LEU A 75 6.66 0.70 7.27
C LEU A 75 5.78 -0.43 7.77
N ALA A 76 4.97 -0.17 8.81
CA ALA A 76 4.05 -1.15 9.34
C ALA A 76 2.97 -1.56 8.32
N LEU A 77 2.43 -0.61 7.54
CA LEU A 77 1.51 -0.93 6.45
C LEU A 77 2.18 -1.75 5.33
N LEU A 78 3.44 -1.46 5.01
CA LEU A 78 4.19 -2.18 3.98
C LEU A 78 4.44 -3.63 4.34
N GLN A 79 4.99 -3.92 5.53
CA GLN A 79 5.26 -5.33 5.88
C GLN A 79 3.94 -6.11 6.07
N ALA A 80 2.84 -5.41 6.42
CA ALA A 80 1.54 -6.05 6.60
C ALA A 80 0.97 -6.53 5.25
N GLN A 81 1.22 -5.78 4.18
CA GLN A 81 0.88 -6.18 2.80
C GLN A 81 1.72 -7.36 2.31
N LEU A 82 2.98 -7.46 2.76
CA LEU A 82 3.85 -8.60 2.49
C LEU A 82 3.50 -9.86 3.30
N GLY A 83 2.59 -9.76 4.27
CA GLY A 83 2.20 -10.90 5.10
C GLY A 83 3.33 -11.39 6.02
N GLN A 84 4.32 -10.54 6.32
CA GLN A 84 5.31 -10.87 7.35
C GLN A 84 4.59 -10.98 8.70
N GLY A 85 4.92 -12.04 9.45
CA GLY A 85 4.09 -12.68 10.49
C GLY A 85 3.74 -11.83 11.72
N PRO A 86 3.72 -12.42 12.94
CA PRO A 86 3.22 -11.70 14.11
C PRO A 86 4.07 -10.46 14.41
N TRP A 87 3.39 -9.34 14.59
CA TRP A 87 4.00 -8.02 14.75
C TRP A 87 4.46 -7.80 16.19
N PRO A 88 5.76 -7.57 16.45
CA PRO A 88 6.23 -7.28 17.80
C PRO A 88 5.70 -5.92 18.27
N GLY A 89 5.57 -5.78 19.60
CA GLY A 89 4.88 -4.69 20.31
C GLY A 89 4.69 -3.37 19.57
N GLN A 90 5.77 -2.61 19.37
CA GLN A 90 5.72 -1.25 18.80
C GLN A 90 5.20 -1.24 17.35
N SER A 91 5.70 -2.14 16.51
CA SER A 91 5.27 -2.28 15.12
C SER A 91 3.79 -2.69 15.01
N GLY A 92 3.32 -3.56 15.92
CA GLY A 92 1.91 -3.96 15.99
C GLY A 92 0.98 -2.80 16.38
N ARG A 93 1.45 -1.91 17.26
CA ARG A 93 0.75 -0.67 17.61
C ARG A 93 0.71 0.30 16.43
N ALA A 94 1.84 0.55 15.78
CA ALA A 94 1.93 1.41 14.61
C ALA A 94 0.98 0.95 13.49
N LEU A 95 0.94 -0.36 13.20
CA LEU A 95 0.01 -0.93 12.23
C LEU A 95 -1.47 -0.69 12.61
N ARG A 96 -1.81 -0.86 13.88
CA ARG A 96 -3.18 -0.66 14.38
C ARG A 96 -3.59 0.81 14.25
N GLU A 97 -2.72 1.73 14.64
CA GLU A 97 -2.96 3.17 14.53
C GLU A 97 -3.12 3.60 13.06
N ALA A 98 -2.24 3.13 12.17
CA ALA A 98 -2.32 3.38 10.74
C ALA A 98 -3.63 2.87 10.12
N ARG A 99 -4.05 1.64 10.46
CA ARG A 99 -5.33 1.06 10.01
C ARG A 99 -6.54 1.84 10.53
N LEU A 100 -6.50 2.33 11.76
CA LEU A 100 -7.56 3.16 12.32
C LEU A 100 -7.64 4.52 11.62
N ALA A 101 -6.50 5.16 11.33
CA ALA A 101 -6.44 6.40 10.58
C ALA A 101 -7.04 6.22 9.17
N LEU A 102 -6.61 5.17 8.46
CA LEU A 102 -7.15 4.76 7.17
C LEU A 102 -8.67 4.56 7.22
N ARG A 103 -9.17 3.76 8.17
CA ARG A 103 -10.61 3.51 8.31
C ARG A 103 -11.37 4.81 8.52
N ARG A 104 -10.91 5.66 9.43
CA ARG A 104 -11.56 6.94 9.74
C ARG A 104 -11.57 7.92 8.57
N ALA A 105 -10.54 7.91 7.73
CA ALA A 105 -10.46 8.80 6.59
C ALA A 105 -11.37 8.30 5.45
N LEU A 106 -11.32 7.00 5.16
CA LEU A 106 -12.16 6.38 4.14
C LEU A 106 -13.65 6.40 4.50
N SER A 107 -14.00 6.31 5.79
CA SER A 107 -15.39 6.47 6.25
C SER A 107 -15.90 7.92 6.22
N ARG A 108 -15.02 8.92 6.13
CA ARG A 108 -15.39 10.35 6.16
C ARG A 108 -15.54 10.98 4.78
N GLY A 109 -15.18 10.30 3.70
CA GLY A 109 -15.32 10.85 2.36
C GLY A 109 -14.77 9.94 1.27
N VAL A 110 -15.67 9.16 0.70
CA VAL A 110 -15.85 9.09 -0.76
C VAL A 110 -17.06 9.95 -1.09
#